data_AF-A0A3E1KBP7-F1
#
_entry.id   AF-A0A3E1KBP7-F1
#
_cell.length_a   1.000
_cell.length_b   1.000
_cell.length_c   1.000
_cell.angle_alpha   90.00
_cell.angle_beta   90.00
_cell.angle_gamma   90.00
#
_symmetry.space_group_name_H-M   'P 1'
#
loop_
_entity.id
_entity.type
_entity.pdbx_description
1 polymer ?
#
loop_
_entity_poly.entity_id
_entity_poly.type
_entity_poly.pdbx_seq_one_letter_code
_entity_poly.pdbx_strand_id
1 'polypeptide(L)' 'MSLFKTWTFRSAHPTFEAGEELTVYLTAFDESSGRGEARIGDSIIEVSGARADQIDALVTIKVDSFDPQAHRGSAHLVG' A
#
# COMPACT_ATOMS: atom_id res chain seq x y z
N MET A 1 -23.18 1.97 -21.20
CA MET A 1 -23.04 2.42 -19.80
C MET A 1 -22.61 1.25 -18.95
N SER A 2 -21.38 1.24 -18.42
CA SER A 2 -20.89 0.12 -17.62
C SER A 2 -21.32 0.29 -16.16
N LEU A 3 -22.20 -0.59 -15.69
CA LEU A 3 -22.77 -0.61 -14.34
C LEU A 3 -21.87 -1.34 -13.31
N PHE A 4 -20.60 -1.60 -13.65
CA PHE A 4 -19.70 -2.44 -12.84
C PHE A 4 -18.42 -1.74 -12.37
N LYS A 5 -18.26 -0.43 -12.58
CA LYS A 5 -16.98 0.26 -12.32
C LYS A 5 -16.69 0.56 -10.83
N THR A 6 -17.54 0.09 -9.91
CA THR A 6 -17.43 0.43 -8.49
C THR A 6 -17.77 -0.73 -7.55
N TRP A 7 -17.47 -1.97 -7.96
CA TRP A 7 -17.50 -3.12 -7.06
C TRP A 7 -16.17 -3.86 -7.15
N THR A 8 -15.15 -3.32 -6.49
CA THR A 8 -14.00 -4.16 -6.14
C THR A 8 -14.47 -5.10 -5.03
N PHE A 9 -14.38 -6.40 -5.27
CA PHE A 9 -14.61 -7.42 -4.25
C PHE A 9 -13.81 -7.01 -3.02
N ARG A 10 -14.47 -6.77 -1.88
CA ARG A 10 -13.81 -6.52 -0.59
C ARG A 10 -13.22 -7.85 -0.14
N SER A 11 -12.19 -8.31 -0.84
CA SER A 11 -11.35 -9.41 -0.39
C SER A 11 -10.71 -8.97 0.91
N ALA A 12 -10.67 -9.85 1.91
CA ALA A 12 -9.82 -9.65 3.07
C ALA A 12 -8.35 -9.48 2.64
N HIS A 13 -7.97 -10.15 1.55
CA HIS A 13 -6.63 -10.16 0.98
C HIS A 13 -6.64 -9.59 -0.45
N PRO A 14 -6.57 -8.26 -0.63
CA PRO A 14 -6.38 -7.67 -1.94
C PRO A 14 -4.99 -8.02 -2.50
N THR A 15 -4.91 -8.17 -3.82
CA THR A 15 -3.67 -8.36 -4.57
C THR A 15 -3.38 -7.13 -5.41
N PHE A 16 -2.11 -6.77 -5.56
CA PHE A 16 -1.68 -5.56 -6.27
C PHE A 16 -0.70 -5.92 -7.40
N GLU A 17 -0.76 -5.15 -8.48
CA GLU A 17 0.18 -5.31 -9.60
C GLU A 17 1.37 -4.36 -9.46
N ALA A 18 2.54 -4.79 -9.93
CA ALA A 18 3.71 -3.92 -10.00
C ALA A 18 3.43 -2.75 -10.96
N GLY A 19 3.72 -1.53 -10.50
CA GLY A 19 3.45 -0.28 -11.21
C GLY A 19 2.09 0.34 -10.88
N GLU A 20 1.24 -0.34 -10.11
CA GLU A 20 -0.04 0.21 -9.65
C GLU A 20 0.17 1.35 -8.64
N GLU A 21 -0.54 2.45 -8.82
CA GLU A 21 -0.53 3.59 -7.89
C GLU A 21 -1.74 3.53 -6.96
N LEU A 22 -1.46 3.57 -5.66
CA LEU A 22 -2.44 3.44 -4.60
C LEU A 22 -2.38 4.64 -3.67
N THR A 23 -3.54 5.08 -3.19
CA THR A 23 -3.62 6.09 -2.14
C THR A 23 -4.01 5.41 -0.84
N VAL A 24 -3.11 5.43 0.15
CA VAL A 24 -3.20 4.62 1.37
C VAL A 24 -2.84 5.44 2.60
N TYR A 25 -3.27 5.00 3.77
CA TYR A 25 -2.79 5.55 5.04
C TYR A 25 -1.52 4.83 5.47
N LEU A 26 -0.51 5.58 5.89
CA LEU A 26 0.65 5.01 6.57
C LEU A 26 0.25 4.66 8.00
N THR A 27 0.32 3.39 8.36
CA THR A 27 -0.09 2.89 9.69
C THR A 27 1.06 2.78 10.67
N ALA A 28 2.29 2.65 10.16
CA ALA A 28 3.49 2.63 11.00
C ALA A 28 4.69 3.17 10.23
N PHE A 29 5.75 3.50 10.97
CA PHE A 29 7.05 3.85 10.44
C PHE A 29 8.12 3.24 11.33
N ASP A 30 9.10 2.60 10.70
CA ASP A 30 10.27 2.04 11.35
C ASP A 30 11.46 3.00 11.17
N GLU A 31 11.87 3.65 12.25
CA GLU A 31 13.00 4.58 12.27
C GLU A 31 14.35 3.91 12.00
N SER A 32 14.49 2.60 12.28
CA SER A 32 15.75 1.88 12.08
C SER A 32 15.99 1.55 10.61
N SER A 33 14.93 1.26 9.85
CA SER A 33 15.02 0.94 8.42
C SER A 33 14.69 2.14 7.53
N GLY A 34 14.06 3.19 8.08
CA GLY A 34 13.56 4.32 7.31
C GLY A 34 12.38 3.95 6.40
N ARG A 35 11.60 2.94 6.79
CA ARG A 35 10.50 2.38 5.99
C ARG A 35 9.16 2.60 6.67
N GLY A 36 8.16 2.96 5.89
CA GLY A 36 6.78 3.04 6.34
C GLY A 36 6.05 1.73 6.10
N GLU A 37 4.95 1.51 6.81
CA GLU A 37 4.04 0.39 6.62
C GLU A 37 2.62 0.90 6.35
N ALA A 38 2.01 0.45 5.26
CA ALA A 38 0.61 0.69 4.95
C ALA A 38 -0.17 -0.63 4.97
N ARG A 39 -1.34 -0.64 5.62
CA ARG A 39 -2.22 -1.81 5.69
C ARG A 39 -3.46 -1.60 4.84
N ILE A 40 -3.73 -2.53 3.93
CA ILE A 40 -4.88 -2.51 3.02
C ILE A 40 -5.63 -3.83 3.16
N GLY A 41 -6.73 -3.81 3.91
CA GLY A 41 -7.32 -5.06 4.40
C GLY A 41 -6.32 -5.77 5.32
N ASP A 42 -6.04 -7.03 5.03
CA ASP A 42 -5.03 -7.83 5.73
C ASP A 42 -3.64 -7.81 5.04
N SER A 43 -3.53 -7.13 3.89
CA SER A 43 -2.27 -7.00 3.15
C SER A 43 -1.39 -5.89 3.73
N ILE A 44 -0.09 -6.16 3.84
CA ILE A 44 0.93 -5.24 4.36
C ILE A 44 1.81 -4.76 3.21
N ILE A 45 1.94 -3.45 3.04
CA ILE A 45 2.82 -2.83 2.03
C ILE A 45 3.91 -2.03 2.73
N GLU A 46 5.16 -2.39 2.46
CA GLU A 46 6.34 -1.69 2.97
C GLU A 46 6.72 -0.54 2.03
N VAL A 47 6.61 0.69 2.53
CA VAL A 47 6.77 1.93 1.76
C VAL A 47 8.16 2.51 1.97
N SER A 48 8.93 2.60 0.89
CA SER A 48 10.21 3.30 0.86
C SER A 48 10.04 4.82 0.66
N GLY A 49 10.96 5.59 1.23
CA GLY A 49 10.94 7.05 1.17
C GLY A 49 9.93 7.72 2.11
N ALA A 50 9.17 6.93 2.88
CA ALA A 50 8.28 7.43 3.91
C ALA A 50 9.04 8.16 5.02
N ARG A 51 8.33 9.00 5.76
CA ARG A 51 8.84 9.73 6.91
C ARG A 51 7.94 9.53 8.12
N ALA A 52 8.51 9.65 9.32
CA ALA A 52 7.77 9.50 10.58
C ALA A 52 6.60 10.50 10.73
N ASP A 53 6.70 11.69 10.12
CA ASP A 53 5.64 12.71 10.13
C ASP A 53 4.43 12.35 9.24
N GLN A 54 4.51 11.26 8.48
CA GLN A 54 3.45 10.79 7.57
C GLN A 54 2.64 9.63 8.13
N ILE A 55 2.89 9.20 9.38
CA ILE A 55 2.00 8.26 10.08
C ILE A 55 0.59 8.87 10.18
N ASP A 56 -0.44 8.05 9.97
CA ASP A 56 -1.85 8.44 9.88
C ASP A 56 -2.17 9.45 8.77
N ALA A 57 -1.23 9.73 7.88
CA ALA A 57 -1.43 10.57 6.71
C ALA A 57 -1.77 9.74 5.47
N LEU A 58 -2.58 10.33 4.59
CA LEU A 58 -2.88 9.77 3.29
C LEU A 58 -1.70 10.05 2.35
N VAL A 59 -1.10 8.99 1.80
CA VAL A 59 0.04 9.07 0.90
C VAL A 59 -0.23 8.30 -0.39
N THR A 60 0.34 8.78 -1.50
CA THR A 60 0.33 8.05 -2.77
C THR A 60 1.59 7.22 -2.88
N ILE A 61 1.41 5.92 -3.13
CA ILE A 61 2.48 4.95 -3.29
C ILE A 61 2.36 4.27 -4.64
N LYS A 62 3.48 3.82 -5.18
CA LYS A 62 3.53 2.97 -6.35
C LYS A 62 4.10 1.62 -5.97
N VAL A 63 3.34 0.57 -6.26
CA VAL A 63 3.70 -0.81 -5.92
C VAL A 63 4.88 -1.23 -6.79
N ASP A 64 5.94 -1.71 -6.15
CA ASP A 64 7.10 -2.29 -6.83
C ASP A 64 6.92 -3.80 -7.02
N SER A 65 6.43 -4.48 -5.99
CA SER A 65 6.18 -5.92 -6.01
C SER A 65 5.16 -6.32 -4.94
N PHE A 66 4.45 -7.41 -5.18
CA PHE A 66 3.49 -7.97 -4.22
C PHE A 66 3.51 -9.50 -4.29
N ASP A 67 3.62 -10.13 -3.11
CA ASP A 67 3.48 -11.57 -2.92
C ASP A 67 2.05 -11.87 -2.42
N PRO A 68 1.19 -12.48 -3.27
CA PRO A 68 -0.19 -12.81 -2.91
C PRO A 68 -0.31 -13.97 -1.93
N GLN A 69 0.73 -14.79 -1.73
CA GLN A 69 0.72 -15.87 -0.74
C GLN A 69 1.08 -15.36 0.65
N ALA A 70 2.01 -14.40 0.73
CA ALA A 70 2.40 -13.77 1.99
C ALA A 70 1.54 -12.55 2.37
N HIS A 71 0.69 -12.08 1.45
CA HIS A 71 -0.08 -10.82 1.56
C HIS A 71 0.83 -9.62 1.87
N ARG A 72 2.03 -9.63 1.29
CA ARG A 72 3.07 -8.63 1.54
C ARG A 72 3.57 -8.03 0.24
N GLY A 73 3.79 -6.73 0.23
CA GLY A 73 4.39 -6.05 -0.91
C GLY A 73 5.36 -4.96 -0.51
N SER A 74 6.03 -4.43 -1.52
CA SER A 74 6.92 -3.28 -1.45
C SER A 74 6.39 -2.18 -2.35
N ALA A 75 6.52 -0.94 -1.91
CA ALA A 75 6.19 0.23 -2.70
C ALA A 75 7.15 1.38 -2.40
N HIS A 76 7.12 2.40 -3.25
CA HIS A 76 7.77 3.68 -2.99
C HIS A 76 6.74 4.80 -2.98
N LEU A 77 7.02 5.85 -2.20
CA LEU A 77 6.23 7.07 -2.28
C LEU A 77 6.32 7.68 -3.67
N VAL A 78 5.16 8.07 -4.18
CA VAL A 78 5.04 8.95 -5.34
C VAL A 78 4.88 10.36 -4.77
N GLY A 79 5.95 11.14 -4.85
CA GLY A 79 6.03 12.52 -4.37
C GLY A 79 6.42 13.46 -5.50
#